data_AF-A0A965K6M7-F1
#
_entry.id   AF-A0A965K6M7-F1
#
_cell.length_a   1.000
_cell.length_b   1.000
_cell.length_c   1.000
_cell.angle_alpha   90.00
_cell.angle_beta   90.00
_cell.angle_gamma   90.00
#
_symmetry.space_group_name_H-M   'P 1'
#
loop_
_entity.id
_entity.type
_entity.pdbx_description
1 polymer ?
#
loop_
_entity_poly.entity_id
_entity_poly.type
_entity_poly.pdbx_seq_one_letter_code
_entity_poly.pdbx_strand_id
1 'polypeptide(L)'
;ERQQDSGFPVRQEITPSAREVARHAIGIPTLGRMLLIAGGSQGAKILTHWVENHLADFAERGIHVLCLTGSGGLEKEVRTPHSVVRFQSFCHQMGSAYSAADLAITRAGAGTLAELAACRTPSILIPYALAADNHQAANADYFVEAGAALLCSEKHVSELARHVFELLSENSRLATMRDALAMLDATNRWEEIYHETVKRAKAQEELRS
;
A
#
# COMPACT_ATOMS: atom_id res chain seq x y z
N GLU A 1 -24.49 7.48 0.34
CA GLU A 1 -23.37 8.18 1.00
C GLU A 1 -23.21 7.71 2.44
N ARG A 2 -22.05 7.16 2.81
CA ARG A 2 -21.53 7.42 4.15
C ARG A 2 -20.71 8.69 4.03
N GLN A 3 -21.41 9.81 3.94
CA GLN A 3 -20.77 11.12 4.01
C GLN A 3 -20.47 11.36 5.49
N GLN A 4 -19.24 11.03 5.89
CA GLN A 4 -18.65 11.61 7.08
C GLN A 4 -17.86 12.81 6.59
N ASP A 5 -18.35 14.01 6.88
CA ASP A 5 -17.90 15.32 6.37
C ASP A 5 -16.46 15.73 6.76
N SER A 6 -15.56 14.80 7.08
CA SER A 6 -14.29 15.17 7.72
C SER A 6 -13.15 14.16 7.52
N GLY A 7 -13.19 13.36 6.44
CA GLY A 7 -12.01 12.55 6.11
C GLY A 7 -11.79 12.19 4.65
N PHE A 8 -10.64 11.55 4.38
CA PHE A 8 -10.30 11.13 3.03
C PHE A 8 -11.37 10.16 2.53
N PRO A 9 -11.98 10.43 1.37
CA PRO A 9 -13.11 9.63 0.91
C PRO A 9 -12.63 8.21 0.62
N VAL A 10 -13.14 7.26 1.40
CA VAL A 10 -13.08 5.84 1.04
C VAL A 10 -14.13 5.64 -0.04
N ARG A 11 -13.71 5.12 -1.20
CA ARG A 11 -14.63 4.79 -2.28
C ARG A 11 -15.67 3.77 -1.77
N GLN A 12 -16.95 3.94 -2.10
CA GLN A 12 -18.04 3.14 -1.53
C GLN A 12 -17.90 1.64 -1.82
N GLU A 13 -17.25 1.29 -2.92
CA GLU A 13 -16.94 -0.08 -3.33
C GLU A 13 -15.84 -0.75 -2.48
N ILE A 14 -15.11 0.00 -1.66
CA ILE A 14 -14.08 -0.56 -0.78
C ILE A 14 -14.74 -1.06 0.49
N THR A 15 -15.07 -2.35 0.47
CA THR A 15 -15.58 -3.06 1.65
C THR A 15 -14.52 -4.05 2.14
N PRO A 16 -14.10 -3.96 3.41
CA PRO A 16 -13.17 -4.94 3.97
C PRO A 16 -13.80 -6.32 4.00
N SER A 17 -13.00 -7.35 3.76
CA SER A 17 -13.46 -8.74 3.77
C SER A 17 -12.43 -9.67 4.41
N ALA A 18 -12.85 -10.87 4.79
CA ALA A 18 -11.91 -11.87 5.29
C ALA A 18 -10.86 -12.19 4.22
N ARG A 19 -9.59 -12.26 4.62
CA ARG A 19 -8.45 -12.48 3.72
C ARG A 19 -8.64 -13.63 2.73
N GLU A 20 -9.21 -14.75 3.18
CA GLU A 20 -9.46 -15.91 2.33
C GLU A 20 -10.50 -15.62 1.24
N VAL A 21 -11.61 -14.97 1.60
CA VAL A 21 -12.66 -14.53 0.67
C VAL A 21 -12.09 -13.54 -0.34
N ALA A 22 -11.29 -12.58 0.14
CA ALA A 22 -10.63 -11.59 -0.69
C ALA A 22 -9.69 -12.22 -1.71
N ARG A 23 -8.85 -13.18 -1.27
CA ARG A 23 -7.93 -13.93 -2.14
C ARG A 23 -8.65 -14.76 -3.21
N HIS A 24 -9.73 -15.44 -2.83
CA HIS A 24 -10.58 -16.17 -3.77
C HIS A 24 -11.17 -15.22 -4.83
N ALA A 25 -11.70 -14.07 -4.42
CA ALA A 25 -12.32 -13.10 -5.32
C ALA A 25 -11.37 -12.53 -6.40
N ILE A 26 -10.07 -12.48 -6.12
CA ILE A 26 -9.03 -12.02 -7.06
C ILE A 26 -8.21 -13.15 -7.70
N GLY A 27 -8.52 -14.42 -7.37
CA GLY A 27 -7.86 -15.60 -7.95
C GLY A 27 -6.41 -15.81 -7.50
N ILE A 28 -6.07 -15.42 -6.27
CA ILE A 28 -4.75 -15.65 -5.64
C ILE A 28 -4.86 -16.82 -4.64
N PRO A 29 -3.85 -17.71 -4.54
CA PRO A 29 -3.89 -18.80 -3.57
C PRO A 29 -4.08 -18.33 -2.11
N THR A 30 -4.85 -19.08 -1.32
CA THR A 30 -5.26 -18.70 0.04
C THR A 30 -4.18 -18.89 1.10
N LEU A 31 -3.23 -19.80 0.87
CA LEU A 31 -2.08 -20.05 1.72
C LEU A 31 -0.89 -19.16 1.33
N GLY A 32 0.12 -19.06 2.19
CA GLY A 32 1.32 -18.24 1.95
C GLY A 32 1.10 -16.74 2.14
N ARG A 33 2.17 -15.95 1.99
CA ARG A 33 2.13 -14.48 2.10
C ARG A 33 1.74 -13.85 0.77
N MET A 34 1.06 -12.71 0.82
CA MET A 34 0.72 -11.93 -0.37
C MET A 34 1.20 -10.49 -0.24
N LEU A 35 1.93 -10.03 -1.27
CA LEU A 35 2.34 -8.66 -1.46
C LEU A 35 1.46 -8.00 -2.54
N LEU A 36 0.93 -6.82 -2.25
CA LEU A 36 0.27 -5.96 -3.24
C LEU A 36 1.21 -4.82 -3.63
N ILE A 37 1.36 -4.57 -4.93
CA ILE A 37 2.08 -3.39 -5.44
C ILE A 37 1.08 -2.50 -6.18
N ALA A 38 0.90 -1.26 -5.75
CA ALA A 38 -0.02 -0.31 -6.38
C ALA A 38 0.59 1.10 -6.48
N GLY A 39 1.10 1.45 -7.66
CA GLY A 39 1.76 2.73 -7.92
C GLY A 39 0.85 3.94 -8.21
N GLY A 40 -0.48 3.77 -8.17
CA GLY A 40 -1.46 4.74 -8.68
C GLY A 40 -1.97 4.41 -10.09
N SER A 41 -2.85 5.24 -10.66
CA SER A 41 -3.52 4.98 -11.95
C SER A 41 -2.56 4.85 -13.14
N GLN A 42 -1.45 5.58 -13.12
CA GLN A 42 -0.39 5.52 -14.13
C GLN A 42 0.62 4.39 -13.88
N GLY A 43 0.45 3.64 -12.79
CA GLY A 43 1.42 2.66 -12.32
C GLY A 43 2.74 3.28 -11.85
N ALA A 44 3.65 2.43 -11.38
CA ALA A 44 5.02 2.83 -11.06
C ALA A 44 5.97 1.87 -11.77
N LYS A 45 6.49 2.27 -12.94
CA LYS A 45 7.40 1.44 -13.75
C LYS A 45 8.59 0.91 -12.95
N ILE A 46 9.12 1.75 -12.05
CA ILE A 46 10.21 1.37 -11.14
C ILE A 46 9.82 0.19 -10.23
N LEU A 47 8.58 0.14 -9.76
CA LEU A 47 8.09 -0.96 -8.91
C LEU A 47 7.78 -2.20 -9.74
N THR A 48 7.22 -2.05 -10.94
CA THR A 48 7.04 -3.19 -11.86
C THR A 48 8.38 -3.87 -12.15
N HIS A 49 9.40 -3.09 -12.53
CA HIS A 49 10.73 -3.61 -12.80
C HIS A 49 11.37 -4.22 -11.55
N TRP A 50 11.16 -3.61 -10.38
CA TRP A 50 11.60 -4.18 -9.11
C TRP A 50 11.00 -5.57 -8.88
N VAL A 51 9.69 -5.77 -9.11
CA VAL A 51 9.06 -7.10 -9.00
C VAL A 51 9.66 -8.09 -10.00
N GLU A 52 9.87 -7.68 -11.26
CA GLU A 52 10.48 -8.54 -12.28
C GLU A 52 11.88 -9.04 -11.87
N ASN A 53 12.67 -8.18 -11.22
CA ASN A 53 14.02 -8.52 -10.77
C ASN A 53 14.06 -9.45 -9.54
N HIS A 54 12.94 -9.62 -8.82
CA HIS A 54 12.86 -10.43 -7.59
C HIS A 54 11.95 -11.65 -7.72
N LEU A 55 11.61 -12.07 -8.95
CA LEU A 55 10.74 -13.24 -9.20
C LEU A 55 11.26 -14.52 -8.53
N ALA A 56 12.57 -14.73 -8.54
CA ALA A 56 13.21 -15.88 -7.91
C ALA A 56 13.06 -15.85 -6.38
N ASP A 57 13.27 -14.69 -5.75
CA ASP A 57 13.13 -14.52 -4.30
C ASP A 57 11.69 -14.78 -3.83
N PHE A 58 10.70 -14.29 -4.58
CA PHE A 58 9.30 -14.55 -4.28
C PHE A 58 8.94 -16.03 -4.40
N ALA A 59 9.51 -16.74 -5.38
CA ALA A 59 9.32 -18.17 -5.54
C ALA A 59 9.95 -18.97 -4.39
N GLU A 60 11.20 -18.69 -4.05
CA GLU A 60 11.91 -19.35 -2.96
C GLU A 60 11.21 -19.18 -1.61
N ARG A 61 10.64 -17.99 -1.37
CA ARG A 61 9.95 -17.64 -0.12
C ARG A 61 8.46 -18.01 -0.10
N GLY A 62 7.91 -18.53 -1.20
CA GLY A 62 6.48 -18.83 -1.31
C GLY A 62 5.57 -17.61 -1.14
N ILE A 63 5.99 -16.46 -1.70
CA ILE A 63 5.26 -15.19 -1.62
C ILE A 63 4.48 -14.99 -2.92
N HIS A 64 3.18 -14.76 -2.80
CA HIS A 64 2.34 -14.32 -3.91
C HIS A 64 2.45 -12.80 -4.08
N VAL A 65 2.38 -12.33 -5.32
CA VAL A 65 2.44 -10.90 -5.63
C VAL A 65 1.32 -10.55 -6.61
N LEU A 66 0.53 -9.53 -6.28
CA LEU A 66 -0.31 -8.83 -7.24
C LEU A 66 0.32 -7.46 -7.51
N CYS A 67 0.83 -7.27 -8.73
CA CYS A 67 1.48 -6.04 -9.16
C CYS A 67 0.58 -5.28 -10.13
N LEU A 68 0.06 -4.14 -9.69
CA LEU A 68 -0.74 -3.24 -10.51
C LEU A 68 0.16 -2.31 -11.32
N THR A 69 0.23 -2.55 -12.63
CA THR A 69 1.20 -1.92 -13.53
C THR A 69 0.71 -0.60 -14.14
N GLY A 70 -0.56 -0.25 -13.97
CA GLY A 70 -1.18 0.93 -14.56
C GLY A 70 -1.66 0.73 -15.99
N SER A 71 -2.35 1.74 -16.52
CA SER A 71 -2.93 1.73 -17.88
C SER A 71 -1.90 1.42 -18.97
N GLY A 72 -2.21 0.44 -19.83
CA GLY A 72 -1.30 -0.02 -20.89
C GLY A 72 -0.03 -0.72 -20.37
N GLY A 73 0.01 -1.07 -19.08
CA GLY A 73 1.13 -1.76 -18.46
C GLY A 73 1.18 -3.26 -18.77
N LEU A 74 2.17 -3.93 -18.17
CA LEU A 74 2.42 -5.36 -18.35
C LEU A 74 1.25 -6.21 -17.78
N GLU A 75 0.71 -7.08 -18.62
CA GLU A 75 -0.22 -8.15 -18.23
C GLU A 75 0.52 -9.48 -18.36
N LYS A 76 0.81 -10.12 -17.23
CA LYS A 76 1.60 -11.37 -17.19
C LYS A 76 1.37 -12.10 -15.88
N GLU A 77 1.43 -13.42 -15.92
CA GLU A 77 1.46 -14.22 -14.70
C GLU A 77 2.63 -15.19 -14.73
N VAL A 78 3.36 -15.28 -13.62
CA VAL A 78 4.43 -16.24 -13.38
C VAL A 78 4.00 -17.12 -12.22
N ARG A 79 3.86 -18.43 -12.49
CA ARG A 79 3.49 -19.41 -11.47
C ARG A 79 4.63 -20.36 -11.19
N THR A 80 4.82 -20.66 -9.91
CA THR A 80 5.64 -21.76 -9.43
C THR A 80 4.77 -22.67 -8.54
N PRO A 81 5.27 -23.83 -8.08
CA PRO A 81 4.52 -24.66 -7.14
C PRO A 81 4.15 -23.95 -5.82
N HIS A 82 4.88 -22.90 -5.45
CA HIS A 82 4.75 -22.25 -4.14
C HIS A 82 4.40 -20.75 -4.23
N SER A 83 4.45 -20.14 -5.41
CA SER A 83 4.21 -18.70 -5.59
C SER A 83 3.43 -18.39 -6.87
N VAL A 84 2.80 -17.22 -6.87
CA VAL A 84 2.12 -16.65 -8.04
C VAL A 84 2.45 -15.17 -8.06
N VAL A 85 3.09 -14.70 -9.12
CA VAL A 85 3.32 -13.27 -9.37
C VAL A 85 2.46 -12.88 -10.57
N ARG A 86 1.43 -12.07 -10.32
CA ARG A 86 0.53 -11.55 -11.35
C ARG A 86 0.78 -10.06 -11.55
N PHE A 87 1.13 -9.69 -12.77
CA PHE A 87 1.13 -8.33 -13.28
C PHE A 87 -0.21 -8.07 -13.96
N GLN A 88 -0.88 -6.99 -13.58
CA GLN A 88 -2.17 -6.59 -14.13
C GLN A 88 -2.24 -5.07 -14.24
N SER A 89 -2.74 -4.56 -15.35
CA SER A 89 -2.85 -3.12 -15.60
C SER A 89 -3.75 -2.41 -14.58
N PHE A 90 -4.88 -3.03 -14.23
CA PHE A 90 -5.87 -2.45 -13.32
C PHE A 90 -6.64 -3.51 -12.55
N CYS A 91 -6.96 -3.26 -11.28
CA CYS A 91 -7.82 -4.12 -10.47
C CYS A 91 -9.11 -3.38 -10.08
N HIS A 92 -10.26 -3.88 -10.52
CA HIS A 92 -11.57 -3.32 -10.15
C HIS A 92 -11.95 -3.62 -8.68
N GLN A 93 -11.43 -4.71 -8.12
CA GLN A 93 -11.79 -5.18 -6.78
C GLN A 93 -10.73 -4.76 -5.74
N MET A 94 -10.45 -3.46 -5.64
CA MET A 94 -9.38 -2.94 -4.77
C MET A 94 -9.58 -3.28 -3.29
N GLY A 95 -10.82 -3.30 -2.78
CA GLY A 95 -11.09 -3.73 -1.41
C GLY A 95 -10.65 -5.17 -1.15
N SER A 96 -10.88 -6.06 -2.12
CA SER A 96 -10.37 -7.44 -2.08
C SER A 96 -8.85 -7.47 -2.22
N ALA A 97 -8.25 -6.67 -3.10
CA ALA A 97 -6.79 -6.60 -3.24
C ALA A 97 -6.10 -6.19 -1.92
N TYR A 98 -6.62 -5.17 -1.24
CA TYR A 98 -6.11 -4.74 0.07
C TYR A 98 -6.36 -5.79 1.16
N SER A 99 -7.58 -6.30 1.27
CA SER A 99 -7.94 -7.31 2.29
C SER A 99 -7.20 -8.64 2.12
N ALA A 100 -6.80 -8.97 0.88
CA ALA A 100 -6.05 -10.18 0.56
C ALA A 100 -4.56 -10.10 0.93
N ALA A 101 -4.00 -8.89 0.94
CA ALA A 101 -2.58 -8.63 1.09
C ALA A 101 -2.14 -8.69 2.56
N ASP A 102 -0.97 -9.30 2.80
CA ASP A 102 -0.29 -9.23 4.09
C ASP A 102 0.52 -7.93 4.22
N LEU A 103 1.00 -7.41 3.09
CA LEU A 103 1.72 -6.15 2.97
C LEU A 103 1.39 -5.50 1.62
N ALA A 104 1.27 -4.18 1.58
CA ALA A 104 1.14 -3.41 0.34
C ALA A 104 2.33 -2.46 0.15
N ILE A 105 2.69 -2.17 -1.11
CA ILE A 105 3.61 -1.09 -1.47
C ILE A 105 2.83 -0.11 -2.33
N THR A 106 2.62 1.09 -1.82
CA THR A 106 1.76 2.08 -2.48
C THR A 106 2.31 3.49 -2.40
N ARG A 107 1.78 4.38 -3.25
CA ARG A 107 1.90 5.82 -3.03
C ARG A 107 1.10 6.22 -1.76
N ALA A 108 1.42 7.38 -1.20
CA ALA A 108 0.80 7.91 0.02
C ALA A 108 -0.36 8.90 -0.29
N GLY A 109 -1.20 8.52 -1.25
CA GLY A 109 -2.40 9.28 -1.56
C GLY A 109 -3.43 9.16 -0.44
N ALA A 110 -4.03 10.28 -0.07
CA ALA A 110 -5.20 10.42 0.78
C ALA A 110 -6.17 9.22 0.78
N GLY A 111 -6.83 8.96 -0.35
CA GLY A 111 -7.81 7.88 -0.49
C GLY A 111 -7.19 6.50 -0.32
N THR A 112 -6.00 6.27 -0.87
CA THR A 112 -5.26 5.01 -0.70
C THR A 112 -4.98 4.71 0.76
N LEU A 113 -4.56 5.71 1.53
CA LEU A 113 -4.28 5.58 2.96
C LEU A 113 -5.54 5.25 3.77
N ALA A 114 -6.66 5.91 3.47
CA ALA A 114 -7.94 5.58 4.09
C ALA A 114 -8.39 4.14 3.74
N GLU A 115 -8.20 3.71 2.50
CA GLU A 115 -8.53 2.35 2.06
C GLU A 115 -7.65 1.28 2.74
N LEU A 116 -6.36 1.56 2.91
CA LEU A 116 -5.43 0.69 3.65
C LEU A 116 -5.83 0.59 5.13
N ALA A 117 -6.25 1.69 5.75
CA ALA A 117 -6.73 1.72 7.13
C ALA A 117 -8.03 0.92 7.29
N ALA A 118 -9.02 1.15 6.40
CA ALA A 118 -10.29 0.43 6.39
C ALA A 118 -10.09 -1.08 6.18
N CYS A 119 -9.16 -1.49 5.30
CA CYS A 119 -8.87 -2.90 5.02
C CYS A 119 -7.85 -3.53 5.97
N ARG A 120 -7.28 -2.76 6.91
CA ARG A 120 -6.22 -3.21 7.83
C ARG A 120 -5.04 -3.84 7.11
N THR A 121 -4.57 -3.17 6.06
CA THR A 121 -3.47 -3.63 5.22
C THR A 121 -2.18 -2.86 5.56
N PRO A 122 -1.20 -3.49 6.25
CA PRO A 122 0.12 -2.90 6.47
C PRO A 122 0.76 -2.46 5.17
N SER A 123 1.52 -1.37 5.18
CA SER A 123 2.11 -0.83 3.95
C SER A 123 3.55 -0.33 4.08
N ILE A 124 4.27 -0.38 2.97
CA ILE A 124 5.44 0.45 2.70
C ILE A 124 5.01 1.55 1.75
N LEU A 125 5.11 2.80 2.21
CA LEU A 125 4.71 3.98 1.46
C LEU A 125 5.90 4.54 0.69
N ILE A 126 5.67 4.82 -0.59
CA ILE A 126 6.66 5.45 -1.49
C ILE A 126 6.06 6.75 -2.03
N PRO A 127 6.11 7.86 -1.26
CA PRO A 127 5.54 9.13 -1.68
C PRO A 127 6.04 9.56 -3.05
N TYR A 128 5.15 10.13 -3.86
CA TYR A 128 5.55 10.67 -5.16
C TYR A 128 6.27 12.01 -4.99
N ALA A 129 7.56 12.04 -5.31
CA ALA A 129 8.44 13.19 -5.05
C ALA A 129 8.10 14.46 -5.86
N LEU A 130 7.36 14.32 -6.97
CA LEU A 130 6.97 15.44 -7.84
C LEU A 130 5.51 15.88 -7.64
N ALA A 131 4.83 15.43 -6.58
CA ALA A 131 3.51 15.96 -6.24
C ALA A 131 3.66 17.45 -5.89
N ALA A 132 2.95 18.31 -6.63
CA ALA A 132 3.11 19.77 -6.59
C ALA A 132 2.96 20.39 -5.18
N ASP A 133 2.31 19.69 -4.24
CA ASP A 133 1.92 20.25 -2.95
C ASP A 133 2.52 19.52 -1.72
N ASN A 134 3.55 18.67 -1.86
CA ASN A 134 4.23 17.93 -0.77
C ASN A 134 3.32 17.10 0.19
N HIS A 135 2.01 17.01 -0.09
CA HIS A 135 1.02 16.39 0.81
C HIS A 135 1.22 14.89 0.97
N GLN A 136 1.77 14.19 -0.02
CA GLN A 136 2.03 12.74 0.11
C GLN A 136 3.13 12.43 1.13
N ALA A 137 4.12 13.31 1.31
CA ALA A 137 5.17 13.09 2.30
C ALA A 137 4.60 13.16 3.72
N ALA A 138 3.88 14.24 4.03
CA ALA A 138 3.24 14.42 5.32
C ALA A 138 2.17 13.35 5.62
N ASN A 139 1.40 12.94 4.62
CA ASN A 139 0.48 11.80 4.74
C ASN A 139 1.22 10.49 5.13
N ALA A 140 2.37 10.24 4.51
CA ALA A 140 3.17 9.07 4.83
C ALA A 140 3.78 9.15 6.23
N ASP A 141 4.33 10.31 6.60
CA ASP A 141 4.90 10.56 7.92
C ASP A 141 3.85 10.31 9.00
N TYR A 142 2.62 10.77 8.81
CA TYR A 142 1.53 10.52 9.76
C TYR A 142 1.26 9.02 9.99
N PHE A 143 1.20 8.21 8.92
CA PHE A 143 1.02 6.76 9.03
C PHE A 143 2.22 6.07 9.68
N VAL A 144 3.43 6.57 9.45
CA VAL A 144 4.66 6.04 10.02
C VAL A 144 4.76 6.38 11.51
N GLU A 145 4.45 7.61 11.91
CA GLU A 145 4.38 8.07 13.30
C GLU A 145 3.36 7.24 14.10
N ALA A 146 2.24 6.87 13.49
CA ALA A 146 1.24 5.99 14.09
C ALA A 146 1.67 4.51 14.15
N GLY A 147 2.78 4.12 13.51
CA GLY A 147 3.24 2.73 13.41
C GLY A 147 2.45 1.87 12.41
N ALA A 148 1.67 2.50 11.53
CA ALA A 148 0.80 1.82 10.54
C ALA A 148 1.52 1.50 9.22
N ALA A 149 2.65 2.15 8.94
CA ALA A 149 3.41 2.00 7.70
C ALA A 149 4.93 2.15 7.90
N LEU A 150 5.71 1.72 6.90
CA LEU A 150 7.10 2.13 6.72
C LEU A 150 7.21 3.13 5.57
N LEU A 151 8.12 4.09 5.69
CA LEU A 151 8.46 5.00 4.60
C LEU A 151 9.65 4.45 3.82
N CYS A 152 9.53 4.39 2.49
CA CYS A 152 10.65 4.15 1.59
C CYS A 152 10.68 5.22 0.50
N SER A 153 11.79 5.94 0.39
CA SER A 153 11.97 6.89 -0.71
C SER A 153 12.11 6.16 -2.04
N GLU A 154 11.59 6.75 -3.13
CA GLU A 154 11.74 6.21 -4.48
C GLU A 154 13.22 6.11 -4.90
N LYS A 155 14.10 6.95 -4.32
CA LYS A 155 15.56 6.88 -4.52
C LYS A 155 16.20 5.64 -3.89
N HIS A 156 15.53 5.00 -2.94
CA HIS A 156 16.03 3.85 -2.18
C HIS A 156 15.25 2.57 -2.49
N VAL A 157 14.61 2.46 -3.65
CA VAL A 157 13.91 1.23 -4.07
C VAL A 157 14.83 0.01 -4.11
N SER A 158 16.14 0.19 -4.24
CA SER A 158 17.13 -0.89 -4.09
C SER A 158 17.09 -1.57 -2.72
N GLU A 159 16.68 -0.85 -1.66
CA GLU A 159 16.57 -1.38 -0.29
C GLU A 159 15.20 -2.02 -0.01
N LEU A 160 14.25 -1.88 -0.92
CA LEU A 160 12.85 -2.28 -0.74
C LEU A 160 12.72 -3.77 -0.45
N ALA A 161 13.54 -4.61 -1.09
CA ALA A 161 13.53 -6.07 -0.88
C ALA A 161 13.82 -6.46 0.56
N ARG A 162 14.81 -5.82 1.18
CA ARG A 162 15.13 -6.07 2.59
C ARG A 162 13.91 -5.79 3.47
N HIS A 163 13.31 -4.61 3.33
CA HIS A 163 12.15 -4.21 4.12
C HIS A 163 10.92 -5.10 3.89
N VAL A 164 10.64 -5.47 2.64
CA VAL A 164 9.52 -6.35 2.28
C VAL A 164 9.68 -7.72 2.92
N PHE A 165 10.84 -8.35 2.76
CA PHE A 165 11.04 -9.72 3.25
C PHE A 165 11.16 -9.79 4.77
N GLU A 166 11.77 -8.78 5.40
CA GLU A 166 11.80 -8.61 6.86
C GLU A 166 10.36 -8.54 7.41
N LEU A 167 9.55 -7.60 6.92
CA LEU A 167 8.17 -7.44 7.37
C LEU A 167 7.30 -8.67 7.13
N LEU A 168 7.38 -9.30 5.95
CA LEU A 168 6.58 -10.49 5.64
C LEU A 168 6.93 -11.70 6.51
N SER A 169 8.13 -11.72 7.10
CA SER A 169 8.58 -12.74 8.05
C SER A 169 8.21 -12.44 9.52
N GLU A 170 7.89 -11.18 9.85
CA GLU A 170 7.63 -10.74 11.23
C GLU A 170 6.12 -10.58 11.52
N ASN A 171 5.48 -11.69 11.95
CA ASN A 171 4.05 -11.72 12.23
C ASN A 171 3.61 -10.69 13.29
N SER A 172 4.40 -10.51 14.34
CA SER A 172 4.13 -9.57 15.42
C SER A 172 4.13 -8.13 14.92
N ARG A 173 5.10 -7.76 14.07
CA ARG A 173 5.19 -6.42 13.51
C ARG A 173 4.03 -6.11 12.57
N LEU A 174 3.66 -7.06 11.72
CA LEU A 174 2.46 -6.92 10.89
C LEU A 174 1.18 -6.81 11.73
N ALA A 175 1.09 -7.52 12.87
CA ALA A 175 -0.05 -7.39 13.78
C ALA A 175 -0.12 -5.99 14.40
N THR A 176 0.99 -5.47 14.92
CA THR A 176 1.07 -4.11 15.45
C THR A 176 0.67 -3.06 14.41
N MET A 177 1.11 -3.21 13.15
CA MET A 177 0.71 -2.31 12.07
C MET A 177 -0.79 -2.37 11.79
N ARG A 178 -1.42 -3.55 11.87
CA ARG A 178 -2.88 -3.70 11.71
C ARG A 178 -3.65 -3.03 12.85
N ASP A 179 -3.15 -3.11 14.07
CA ASP A 179 -3.74 -2.44 15.23
C ASP A 179 -3.60 -0.92 15.12
N ALA A 180 -2.46 -0.42 14.65
CA ALA A 180 -2.31 1.01 14.35
C ALA A 180 -3.29 1.49 13.27
N LEU A 181 -3.42 0.74 12.16
CA LEU A 181 -4.42 1.01 11.13
C LEU A 181 -5.85 1.00 11.69
N ALA A 182 -6.11 0.16 12.70
CA ALA A 182 -7.39 0.13 13.40
C ALA A 182 -7.73 1.42 14.12
N MET A 183 -6.75 1.95 14.85
CA MET A 183 -6.91 3.19 15.59
C MET A 183 -7.08 4.38 14.64
N LEU A 184 -6.34 4.38 13.54
CA LEU A 184 -6.45 5.40 12.49
C LEU A 184 -7.84 5.40 11.83
N ASP A 185 -8.35 4.23 11.46
CA ASP A 185 -9.68 4.06 10.87
C ASP A 185 -10.80 4.44 11.87
N ALA A 186 -10.69 3.98 13.12
CA ALA A 186 -11.70 4.23 14.16
C ALA A 186 -11.82 5.70 14.59
N THR A 187 -10.69 6.42 14.59
CA THR A 187 -10.70 7.85 14.92
C THR A 187 -11.22 8.67 13.75
N ASN A 188 -10.98 8.25 12.50
CA ASN A 188 -11.39 8.93 11.27
C ASN A 188 -11.19 10.46 11.30
N ARG A 189 -10.23 10.98 12.10
CA ARG A 189 -9.95 12.42 12.32
C ARG A 189 -9.10 13.00 11.18
N TRP A 190 -9.41 12.62 9.95
CA TRP A 190 -8.55 12.93 8.80
C TRP A 190 -8.58 14.40 8.39
N GLU A 191 -9.57 15.18 8.83
CA GLU A 191 -9.59 16.64 8.69
C GLU A 191 -8.46 17.32 9.48
N GLU A 192 -8.19 16.87 10.70
CA GLU A 192 -7.07 17.35 11.52
C GLU A 192 -5.75 16.98 10.88
N ILE A 193 -5.68 15.79 10.29
CA ILE A 193 -4.49 15.27 9.60
C ILE A 193 -4.24 16.07 8.32
N TYR A 194 -5.28 16.43 7.57
CA TYR A 194 -5.19 17.34 6.42
C TYR A 194 -4.69 18.73 6.87
N HIS A 195 -5.25 19.29 7.93
CA HIS A 195 -4.87 20.62 8.44
C HIS A 195 -3.45 20.63 9.02
N GLU A 196 -3.04 19.60 9.76
CA GLU A 196 -1.67 19.42 10.26
C GLU A 196 -0.69 19.16 9.12
N THR A 197 -1.06 18.37 8.11
CA THR A 197 -0.25 18.14 6.91
C THR A 197 -0.01 19.44 6.15
N VAL A 198 -1.06 20.23 5.91
CA VAL A 198 -0.95 21.55 5.27
C VAL A 198 -0.10 22.50 6.12
N LYS A 199 -0.28 22.52 7.45
CA LYS A 199 0.56 23.33 8.36
C LYS A 199 2.03 22.91 8.35
N ARG A 200 2.31 21.60 8.45
CA ARG A 200 3.68 21.05 8.45
C ARG A 200 4.37 21.29 7.11
N ALA A 201 3.66 21.14 5.98
CA ALA A 201 4.18 21.45 4.65
C ALA A 201 4.56 22.94 4.52
N LYS A 202 3.70 23.86 4.97
CA LYS A 202 3.99 25.30 4.99
C LYS A 202 5.18 25.66 5.90
N ALA A 203 5.27 25.06 7.08
CA ALA A 203 6.38 25.29 7.99
C ALA A 203 7.73 24.77 7.42
N GLN A 204 7.72 23.67 6.66
CA GLN A 204 8.92 23.16 5.98
C GLN A 204 9.36 24.02 4.78
N GLU A 205 8.43 24.72 4.12
CA GLU A 205 8.76 25.70 3.08
C GLU A 205 9.39 26.96 3.68
N GLU A 206 8.85 27.48 4.78
CA GLU A 206 9.39 28.65 5.48
C GLU A 206 10.79 28.41 6.08
N LEU A 207 11.13 27.17 6.45
CA LEU A 207 12.47 26.79 6.93
C LEU A 207 13.51 26.62 5.81
N ARG A 208 13.08 26.54 4.55
CA ARG A 208 13.95 26.37 3.38
C ARG A 208 14.16 27.66 2.58
N SER A 209 13.40 28.73 2.87
CA SER A 209 13.57 30.09 2.34
C SER A 209 14.49 30.93 3.21
#